data_AF-X1E597-F1
#
_entry.id   AF-X1E597-F1
#
_cell.length_a   1.000
_cell.length_b   1.000
_cell.length_c   1.000
_cell.angle_alpha   90.00
_cell.angle_beta   90.00
_cell.angle_gamma   90.00
#
_symmetry.space_group_name_H-M   'P 1'
#
loop_
_entity.id
_entity.type
_entity.pdbx_description
1 polymer ?
#
loop_
_entity_poly.entity_id
_entity_poly.type
_entity_poly.pdbx_seq_one_letter_code
_entity_poly.pdbx_strand_id
1 'polypeptide(L)'
;MILDDIGSQDSIKRMLTSISQRRGGVVSESTKTTFFIYIKRFCEFCGMTPDELIKDRMSDWKSNNIFTRRRHEEKLLEFAQYLRAEGYTSNTVSTAVGAVRSLY
;
A
#
# COMPACT_ATOMS: atom_id res chain seq x y z
N MET A 1 -5.96 8.21 16.12
CA MET A 1 -5.74 7.06 17.03
C MET A 1 -5.50 5.73 16.31
N ILE A 2 -5.75 5.56 15.00
CA ILE A 2 -5.56 4.26 14.30
C ILE A 2 -4.18 4.12 13.60
N LEU A 3 -3.35 5.18 13.52
CA LEU A 3 -2.20 5.21 12.59
C LEU A 3 -0.87 5.67 13.21
N ASP A 4 -0.76 5.59 14.53
CA ASP A 4 0.37 6.20 15.24
C ASP A 4 1.65 5.35 15.22
N ASP A 5 1.64 4.15 14.63
CA ASP A 5 2.87 3.39 14.38
C ASP A 5 2.76 2.44 13.17
N ILE A 6 2.70 3.01 11.96
CA ILE A 6 2.74 2.21 10.72
C ILE A 6 4.01 1.35 10.62
N GLY A 7 5.12 1.80 11.22
CA GLY A 7 6.41 1.12 11.14
C GLY A 7 6.48 -0.19 11.93
N SER A 8 5.64 -0.39 12.94
CA SER A 8 5.64 -1.63 13.73
C SER A 8 4.80 -2.76 13.15
N GLN A 9 3.97 -2.50 12.14
CA GLN A 9 3.14 -3.50 11.47
C GLN A 9 4.01 -4.55 10.76
N ASP A 10 3.63 -5.82 10.86
CA ASP A 10 4.45 -6.92 10.34
C ASP A 10 4.53 -6.91 8.81
N SER A 11 3.44 -6.53 8.14
CA SER A 11 3.39 -6.33 6.69
C SER A 11 4.42 -5.29 6.22
N ILE A 12 4.58 -4.18 6.95
CA ILE A 12 5.53 -3.11 6.64
C ILE A 12 6.97 -3.58 6.81
N LYS A 13 7.28 -4.28 7.91
CA LYS A 13 8.61 -4.87 8.12
C LYS A 13 8.97 -5.83 6.98
N ARG A 14 8.05 -6.73 6.61
CA ARG A 14 8.23 -7.69 5.51
C ARG A 14 8.46 -6.99 4.17
N MET A 15 7.67 -5.96 3.86
CA MET A 15 7.84 -5.14 2.67
C MET A 15 9.26 -4.55 2.60
N LEU A 16 9.72 -3.88 3.66
CA LEU A 16 11.04 -3.27 3.70
C LEU A 16 12.16 -4.29 3.53
N THR A 17 12.05 -5.47 4.15
CA THR A 17 12.98 -6.58 3.94
C THR A 17 12.99 -7.03 2.48
N SER A 18 11.82 -7.20 1.85
CA SER A 18 11.73 -7.60 0.44
C SER A 18 12.36 -6.57 -0.49
N ILE A 19 12.13 -5.28 -0.26
CA ILE A 19 12.73 -4.21 -1.06
C ILE A 19 14.25 -4.19 -0.89
N SER A 20 14.74 -4.33 0.35
CA SER A 20 16.17 -4.38 0.65
C SER A 20 16.87 -5.52 -0.12
N GLN A 21 16.27 -6.71 -0.10
CA GLN A 21 16.78 -7.89 -0.83
C GLN A 21 16.84 -7.66 -2.34
N ARG A 22 15.79 -7.06 -2.94
CA ARG A 22 15.75 -6.80 -4.39
C ARG A 22 16.75 -5.76 -4.84
N ARG A 23 17.04 -4.75 -4.02
CA ARG A 23 17.94 -3.64 -4.36
C ARG A 23 19.41 -3.92 -4.01
N GLY A 24 19.69 -5.00 -3.28
CA GLY A 24 21.05 -5.33 -2.83
C GLY A 24 21.60 -4.36 -1.78
N GLY A 25 20.74 -3.76 -0.96
CA GLY A 25 21.15 -2.77 0.05
C GLY A 25 19.99 -2.19 0.85
N VAL A 26 20.32 -1.47 1.93
CA VAL A 26 19.34 -0.87 2.84
C VAL A 26 18.51 0.19 2.11
N VAL A 27 17.19 0.15 2.31
CA VAL A 27 16.27 1.18 1.79
C VAL A 27 16.58 2.52 2.45
N SER A 28 16.81 3.56 1.66
CA SER A 28 17.08 4.90 2.20
C SER A 28 15.91 5.42 3.04
N GLU A 29 16.19 6.24 4.06
CA GLU A 29 15.15 6.83 4.91
C GLU A 29 14.15 7.67 4.10
N SER A 30 14.60 8.43 3.10
CA SER A 30 13.72 9.17 2.20
C SER A 30 12.73 8.26 1.45
N THR A 31 13.19 7.10 1.03
CA THR A 31 12.36 6.11 0.34
C THR A 31 11.37 5.47 1.31
N LYS A 32 11.80 5.12 2.54
CA LYS A 32 10.91 4.60 3.59
C LYS A 32 9.81 5.60 3.93
N THR A 33 10.16 6.86 4.14
CA THR A 33 9.20 7.94 4.41
C THR A 33 8.17 8.06 3.29
N THR A 34 8.61 8.00 2.03
CA THR A 34 7.71 8.05 0.87
C THR A 34 6.73 6.86 0.89
N PHE A 35 7.23 5.65 1.12
CA PHE A 35 6.36 4.47 1.24
C PHE A 35 5.36 4.62 2.38
N PHE A 36 5.81 5.04 3.57
CA PHE A 36 4.97 5.17 4.75
C PHE A 36 3.86 6.20 4.56
N ILE A 37 4.16 7.35 3.96
CA ILE A 37 3.17 8.39 3.67
C ILE A 37 2.03 7.83 2.81
N TYR A 38 2.37 7.19 1.69
CA TYR A 38 1.33 6.73 0.75
C TYR A 38 0.60 5.48 1.22
N ILE A 39 1.28 4.56 1.92
CA ILE A 39 0.61 3.41 2.53
C ILE A 39 -0.32 3.88 3.65
N LYS A 40 0.11 4.82 4.50
CA LYS A 40 -0.75 5.40 5.54
C LYS A 40 -1.99 6.05 4.92
N ARG A 41 -1.82 6.82 3.85
CA ARG A 41 -2.94 7.47 3.17
C ARG A 41 -3.89 6.47 2.52
N PHE A 42 -3.37 5.37 1.98
CA PHE A 42 -4.22 4.29 1.47
C PHE A 42 -4.96 3.55 2.59
N CYS A 43 -4.30 3.36 3.73
CA CYS A 43 -4.92 2.83 4.95
C CYS A 43 -6.08 3.73 5.42
N GLU A 44 -5.87 5.05 5.44
CA GLU A 44 -6.90 6.04 5.73
C GLU A 44 -8.07 5.97 4.74
N PHE A 45 -7.76 5.90 3.45
CA PHE A 45 -8.75 5.77 2.38
C PHE A 45 -9.61 4.50 2.51
N CYS A 46 -9.00 3.37 2.88
CA CYS A 46 -9.69 2.09 3.06
C CYS A 46 -10.30 1.89 4.45
N GLY A 47 -9.96 2.73 5.43
CA GLY A 47 -10.32 2.51 6.84
C GLY A 47 -9.70 1.24 7.44
N MET A 48 -8.50 0.84 6.99
CA MET A 48 -7.82 -0.41 7.37
C MET A 48 -6.35 -0.15 7.71
N THR A 49 -5.79 -0.93 8.62
CA THR A 49 -4.33 -0.98 8.86
C THR A 49 -3.60 -1.78 7.77
N PRO A 50 -2.26 -1.66 7.64
CA PRO A 50 -1.50 -2.47 6.69
C PRO A 50 -1.70 -3.99 6.86
N ASP A 51 -1.71 -4.49 8.09
CA ASP A 51 -1.92 -5.92 8.34
C ASP A 51 -3.35 -6.37 7.99
N GLU A 52 -4.34 -5.51 8.18
CA GLU A 52 -5.73 -5.77 7.75
C GLU A 52 -5.87 -5.77 6.23
N LEU A 53 -5.19 -4.87 5.51
CA LEU A 53 -5.15 -4.86 4.04
C LEU A 53 -4.58 -6.17 3.49
N ILE A 54 -3.50 -6.69 4.09
CA ILE A 54 -2.94 -8.00 3.71
C ILE A 54 -3.93 -9.13 3.99
N LYS A 55 -4.59 -9.12 5.16
CA LYS A 55 -5.60 -10.14 5.50
C LYS A 55 -6.79 -10.11 4.52
N ASP A 56 -7.29 -8.93 4.18
CA ASP A 56 -8.37 -8.71 3.20
C ASP A 56 -7.95 -9.19 1.80
N ARG A 57 -6.71 -8.93 1.38
CA ARG A 57 -6.19 -9.42 0.10
C ARG A 57 -6.06 -10.95 0.07
N MET A 58 -5.63 -11.55 1.18
CA MET A 58 -5.47 -13.00 1.30
C MET A 58 -6.81 -13.74 1.28
N SER A 59 -7.88 -13.16 1.83
CA SER A 59 -9.23 -13.73 1.72
C SER A 59 -9.75 -13.62 0.29
N ASP A 60 -9.53 -12.48 -0.38
CA ASP A 60 -9.91 -12.28 -1.78
C ASP A 60 -9.26 -13.29 -2.72
N TRP A 61 -7.97 -13.57 -2.51
CA TRP A 61 -7.22 -14.52 -3.35
C TRP A 61 -7.79 -15.94 -3.30
N LYS A 62 -8.37 -16.34 -2.16
CA LYS A 62 -8.98 -17.67 -1.97
C LYS A 62 -10.39 -17.77 -2.55
N SER A 63 -10.99 -16.67 -3.00
CA SER A 63 -12.35 -16.67 -3.55
C SER A 63 -12.37 -17.24 -4.97
N ASN A 64 -13.39 -18.06 -5.27
CA ASN A 64 -13.67 -18.54 -6.62
C ASN A 64 -14.36 -17.47 -7.50
N ASN A 65 -14.77 -16.35 -6.92
CA ASN A 65 -15.38 -15.25 -7.65
C ASN A 65 -14.30 -14.29 -8.19
N ILE A 66 -14.26 -14.14 -9.52
CA ILE A 66 -13.29 -13.27 -10.19
C ILE A 66 -13.39 -11.79 -9.77
N PHE A 67 -14.60 -11.31 -9.46
CA PHE A 67 -14.81 -9.94 -9.00
C PHE A 67 -14.19 -9.73 -7.61
N THR A 68 -14.36 -10.70 -6.71
CA THR A 68 -13.71 -10.68 -5.39
C THR A 68 -12.18 -10.65 -5.52
N ARG A 69 -11.60 -11.43 -6.46
CA ARG A 69 -10.15 -11.40 -6.70
C ARG A 69 -9.63 -10.07 -7.26
N ARG A 70 -10.48 -9.31 -7.96
CA ARG A 70 -10.15 -8.02 -8.58
C ARG A 70 -10.40 -6.81 -7.68
N ARG A 71 -11.17 -6.96 -6.61
CA ARG A 71 -11.51 -5.91 -5.63
C ARG A 71 -10.31 -5.07 -5.18
N HIS A 72 -9.15 -5.69 -5.02
CA HIS A 72 -7.92 -4.96 -4.67
C HIS A 72 -7.42 -4.02 -5.80
N GLU A 73 -7.41 -4.48 -7.05
CA GLU A 73 -7.05 -3.63 -8.19
C GLU A 73 -8.06 -2.49 -8.36
N GLU A 74 -9.34 -2.76 -8.13
CA GLU A 74 -10.40 -1.76 -8.13
C GLU A 74 -10.15 -0.69 -7.05
N LYS A 75 -9.87 -1.09 -5.80
CA LYS A 75 -9.48 -0.16 -4.72
C LYS A 75 -8.24 0.68 -5.07
N LEU A 76 -7.24 0.10 -5.74
CA LEU A 76 -6.06 0.85 -6.19
C LEU A 76 -6.40 1.88 -7.27
N LEU A 77 -7.31 1.55 -8.21
CA LEU A 77 -7.79 2.47 -9.23
C LEU A 77 -8.59 3.61 -8.61
N GLU A 78 -9.48 3.31 -7.67
CA GLU A 78 -10.25 4.29 -6.92
C GLU A 78 -9.33 5.22 -6.12
N PHE A 79 -8.31 4.68 -5.43
CA PHE A 79 -7.32 5.49 -4.73
C PHE A 79 -6.53 6.40 -5.69
N ALA A 80 -6.15 5.90 -6.86
CA ALA A 80 -5.49 6.71 -7.88
C ALA A 80 -6.40 7.85 -8.39
N GLN A 81 -7.70 7.60 -8.53
CA GLN A 81 -8.68 8.63 -8.89
C GLN A 81 -8.87 9.66 -7.76
N TYR A 82 -8.96 9.19 -6.51
CA TYR A 82 -9.03 10.03 -5.32
C TYR A 82 -7.86 11.01 -5.24
N LEU A 83 -6.61 10.53 -5.40
CA LEU A 83 -5.44 11.41 -5.41
C LEU A 83 -5.45 12.41 -6.57
N ARG A 84 -5.91 12.01 -7.76
CA ARG A 84 -6.04 12.96 -8.88
C ARG A 84 -7.07 14.05 -8.58
N ALA A 85 -8.19 13.70 -7.96
CA ALA A 85 -9.22 14.65 -7.56
C ALA A 85 -8.71 15.64 -6.50
N GLU A 86 -7.78 15.22 -5.64
CA GLU A 86 -7.06 16.09 -4.69
C GLU A 86 -5.97 16.96 -5.35
N GLY A 87 -5.74 16.84 -6.66
CA GLY A 87 -4.79 17.66 -7.41
C GLY A 87 -3.37 17.11 -7.49
N TYR A 88 -3.13 15.85 -7.10
CA TYR A 88 -1.81 15.23 -7.27
C TYR A 88 -1.44 15.02 -8.74
N THR A 89 -0.18 15.28 -9.07
CA THR A 89 0.35 15.04 -10.42
C THR A 89 0.36 13.55 -10.77
N SER A 90 0.35 13.22 -12.06
CA SER A 90 0.45 11.83 -12.54
C SER A 90 1.67 11.09 -11.99
N ASN A 91 2.81 11.77 -11.84
CA ASN A 91 4.04 11.19 -11.27
C ASN A 91 3.86 10.86 -9.78
N THR A 92 3.21 11.76 -9.04
CA THR A 92 2.92 11.55 -7.62
C THR A 92 1.94 10.39 -7.43
N VAL A 93 0.87 10.35 -8.23
CA VAL A 93 -0.11 9.25 -8.22
C VAL A 93 0.56 7.92 -8.55
N SER A 94 1.45 7.89 -9.54
CA SER A 94 2.19 6.68 -9.91
C SER A 94 3.10 6.21 -8.78
N THR A 95 3.78 7.15 -8.10
CA THR A 95 4.59 6.85 -6.91
C THR A 95 3.74 6.29 -5.78
N ALA A 96 2.58 6.90 -5.52
CA ALA A 96 1.67 6.46 -4.46
C ALA A 96 1.13 5.05 -4.71
N VAL A 97 0.65 4.77 -5.93
CA VAL A 97 0.18 3.43 -6.31
C VAL A 97 1.31 2.42 -6.27
N GLY A 98 2.52 2.78 -6.71
CA GLY A 98 3.70 1.92 -6.59
C GLY A 98 4.05 1.59 -5.15
N ALA A 99 3.91 2.57 -4.24
CA ALA A 99 4.13 2.39 -2.82
C ALA A 99 3.12 1.43 -2.18
N VAL A 100 1.84 1.55 -2.52
CA VAL A 100 0.82 0.62 -2.03
C VAL A 100 1.05 -0.78 -2.60
N ARG A 101 1.39 -0.90 -3.88
CA ARG A 101 1.69 -2.20 -4.51
C ARG A 101 2.86 -2.92 -3.85
N SER A 102 3.88 -2.20 -3.35
CA SER A 102 5.01 -2.85 -2.68
C SER A 102 4.65 -3.51 -1.35
N LEU A 103 3.49 -3.19 -0.77
CA LEU A 103 3.02 -3.82 0.46
C LEU A 103 2.67 -5.31 0.27
N TYR A 104 2.28 -5.70 -0.95
CA TYR A 104 1.83 -7.05 -1.32
C TYR A 104 2.95 -7.88 -1.99
#